data_AF-A0A2M9X8X2-F1
#
_entry.id   AF-A0A2M9X8X2-F1
#
_cell.length_a   1.000
_cell.length_b   1.000
_cell.length_c   1.000
_cell.angle_alpha   90.00
_cell.angle_beta   90.00
_cell.angle_gamma   90.00
#
_symmetry.space_group_name_H-M   'P 1'
#
loop_
_entity.id
_entity.type
_entity.pdbx_description
1 polymer ?
#
loop_
_entity_poly.entity_id
_entity_poly.type
_entity_poly.pdbx_seq_one_letter_code
_entity_poly.pdbx_strand_id
1 'polypeptide(L)'
;MYDERVIEKIRGIWKTFDLSLGIPEIDKQHLWLIGILADLEDKLESGSRSELEATFTTALSKTLDYASEHFALEEELLESIGYTKLGQHRLQHMRFLTALKNRVRKNFEGNFEHAVMELLKNLKKWLFRHILSEDRQYVDLADVNITQEVSSSLNQRLRSSPHSREIEELYASVVYSTKQTVSKEFNVIGEDNLKLISDLWYRYKLKTGIAIVDIQHLWLLQLLVKTDKLYKQKLKQEIGGEYLSLELKNAIQETIEYIREHFSTEEAIMHNFRYIGERGHQKQHENFNILINDMIDRSEKEELESLAILIQDLKDWLVSHIAIEDKKLFYFFRSRLPEVNEYVRNLNREGKIHIWKEAVMIYKLLVEYEDITKEKTRV
;
A
#
# COMPACT_ATOMS: atom_id res chain seq x y z
N MET A 1 27.81 -0.90 -9.51
CA MET A 1 26.68 -0.61 -10.42
C MET A 1 25.87 -1.89 -10.56
N TYR A 2 24.55 -1.82 -10.40
CA TYR A 2 23.68 -2.99 -10.51
C TYR A 2 23.57 -3.46 -11.96
N ASP A 3 23.35 -4.76 -12.16
CA ASP A 3 23.01 -5.32 -13.47
C ASP A 3 21.67 -4.76 -13.97
N GLU A 4 21.48 -4.65 -15.29
CA GLU A 4 20.26 -4.10 -15.93
C GLU A 4 19.02 -4.88 -15.47
N ARG A 5 19.13 -6.20 -15.29
CA ARG A 5 18.06 -7.05 -14.76
C ARG A 5 17.62 -6.60 -13.35
N VAL A 6 18.56 -6.25 -12.48
CA VAL A 6 18.28 -5.78 -11.12
C VAL A 6 17.67 -4.37 -11.16
N ILE A 7 18.18 -3.49 -12.04
CA ILE A 7 17.62 -2.15 -12.25
C ILE A 7 16.17 -2.22 -12.77
N GLU A 8 15.87 -3.12 -13.72
CA GLU A 8 14.51 -3.36 -14.20
C GLU A 8 13.57 -3.82 -13.09
N LYS A 9 14.04 -4.71 -12.21
CA LYS A 9 13.28 -5.15 -11.04
C LYS A 9 13.00 -4.00 -10.06
N ILE A 10 14.02 -3.21 -9.72
CA ILE A 10 13.88 -2.05 -8.82
C ILE A 10 12.90 -1.04 -9.44
N ARG A 11 13.01 -0.75 -10.74
CA ARG A 11 12.11 0.14 -11.46
C ARG A 11 10.67 -0.37 -11.45
N GLY A 12 10.49 -1.67 -11.66
CA GLY A 12 9.20 -2.35 -11.54
C GLY A 12 8.59 -2.10 -10.17
N ILE A 13 9.31 -2.44 -9.09
CA ILE A 13 8.88 -2.23 -7.68
C ILE A 13 8.54 -0.77 -7.39
N TRP A 14 9.42 0.16 -7.77
CA TRP A 14 9.27 1.59 -7.50
C TRP A 14 7.97 2.16 -8.06
N LYS A 15 7.67 1.85 -9.34
CA LYS A 15 6.44 2.25 -10.01
C LYS A 15 5.22 1.50 -9.49
N THR A 16 5.39 0.18 -9.30
CA THR A 16 4.34 -0.74 -8.85
C THR A 16 3.69 -0.27 -7.55
N PHE A 17 4.49 0.21 -6.60
CA PHE A 17 3.99 0.59 -5.29
C PHE A 17 3.79 2.11 -5.12
N ASP A 18 4.15 2.93 -6.12
CA ASP A 18 4.22 4.40 -5.99
C ASP A 18 5.00 4.84 -4.74
N LEU A 19 6.25 4.40 -4.63
CA LEU A 19 7.12 4.68 -3.46
C LEU A 19 7.71 6.10 -3.48
N SER A 20 7.39 6.90 -4.49
CA SER A 20 7.81 8.30 -4.60
C SER A 20 7.00 9.19 -3.68
N LEU A 21 7.68 9.99 -2.87
CA LEU A 21 7.09 11.03 -2.03
C LEU A 21 7.12 12.40 -2.72
N GLY A 22 7.86 12.56 -3.81
CA GLY A 22 8.06 13.84 -4.48
C GLY A 22 9.09 14.73 -3.79
N ILE A 23 9.86 14.18 -2.85
CA ILE A 23 10.94 14.86 -2.14
C ILE A 23 12.25 14.23 -2.63
N PRO A 24 12.98 14.86 -3.59
CA PRO A 24 14.05 14.20 -4.34
C PRO A 24 15.13 13.56 -3.46
N GLU A 25 15.55 14.23 -2.38
CA GLU A 25 16.56 13.71 -1.45
C GLU A 25 16.09 12.45 -0.73
N ILE A 26 14.83 12.38 -0.32
CA ILE A 26 14.24 11.21 0.34
C ILE A 26 14.01 10.08 -0.66
N ASP A 27 13.46 10.39 -1.84
CA ASP A 27 13.19 9.40 -2.89
C ASP A 27 14.48 8.70 -3.36
N LYS A 28 15.59 9.45 -3.45
CA LYS A 28 16.93 8.92 -3.69
C LYS A 28 17.36 7.92 -2.63
N GLN A 29 17.17 8.25 -1.35
CA GLN A 29 17.54 7.35 -0.26
C GLN A 29 16.63 6.12 -0.21
N HIS A 30 15.33 6.25 -0.48
CA HIS A 30 14.41 5.12 -0.59
C HIS A 30 14.80 4.16 -1.72
N LEU A 31 15.10 4.69 -2.91
CA LEU A 31 15.55 3.86 -4.03
C LEU A 31 16.83 3.10 -3.71
N TRP A 32 17.76 3.73 -3.00
CA TRP A 32 18.98 3.04 -2.56
C TRP A 32 18.71 1.93 -1.55
N LEU A 33 17.83 2.15 -0.56
CA LEU A 33 17.39 1.08 0.36
C LEU A 33 16.75 -0.09 -0.39
N ILE A 34 15.91 0.18 -1.38
CA ILE A 34 15.31 -0.84 -2.25
C ILE A 34 16.40 -1.57 -3.03
N GLY A 35 17.39 -0.85 -3.56
CA GLY A 35 18.54 -1.41 -4.27
C GLY A 35 19.37 -2.36 -3.41
N ILE A 36 19.65 -1.98 -2.16
CA ILE A 36 20.33 -2.85 -1.19
C ILE A 36 19.54 -4.14 -0.97
N LEU A 37 18.21 -4.06 -0.79
CA LEU A 37 17.36 -5.23 -0.58
C LEU A 37 17.22 -6.11 -1.84
N ALA A 38 17.22 -5.51 -3.03
CA ALA A 38 17.15 -6.22 -4.31
C ALA A 38 18.46 -6.98 -4.59
N ASP A 39 19.61 -6.37 -4.34
CA ASP A 39 20.94 -7.00 -4.45
C ASP A 39 21.10 -8.16 -3.47
N LEU A 40 20.60 -8.00 -2.25
CA LEU A 40 20.62 -9.06 -1.24
C LEU A 40 19.77 -10.27 -1.66
N GLU A 41 18.62 -10.04 -2.29
CA GLU A 41 17.80 -11.11 -2.84
C GLU A 41 18.46 -11.83 -4.02
N ASP A 42 19.04 -11.08 -4.96
CA ASP A 42 19.71 -11.66 -6.14
C ASP A 42 20.92 -12.54 -5.77
N LYS A 43 21.68 -12.11 -4.75
CA LYS A 43 22.81 -12.88 -4.22
C LYS A 43 22.39 -14.18 -3.55
N LEU A 44 21.20 -14.22 -2.93
CA LEU A 44 20.68 -15.46 -2.33
C LEU A 44 20.22 -16.47 -3.37
N GLU A 45 19.73 -16.00 -4.51
CA GLU A 45 19.28 -16.86 -5.60
C GLU A 45 20.44 -17.48 -6.40
N SER A 46 21.65 -16.90 -6.32
CA SER A 46 22.79 -17.24 -7.18
C SER A 46 24.03 -17.82 -6.46
N GLY A 47 24.07 -17.83 -5.13
CA GLY A 47 25.28 -18.14 -4.35
C GLY A 47 25.37 -19.56 -3.74
N SER A 48 26.60 -19.96 -3.37
CA SER A 48 26.87 -21.19 -2.60
C SER A 48 26.75 -20.98 -1.08
N ARG A 49 26.32 -21.99 -0.31
CA ARG A 49 25.91 -21.84 1.11
C ARG A 49 26.91 -21.12 2.03
N SER A 50 28.22 -21.34 1.92
CA SER A 50 29.20 -20.66 2.81
C SER A 50 29.50 -19.23 2.38
N GLU A 51 29.45 -18.95 1.08
CA GLU A 51 29.59 -17.58 0.55
C GLU A 51 28.36 -16.74 0.91
N LEU A 52 27.18 -17.36 0.98
CA LEU A 52 25.92 -16.70 1.36
C LEU A 52 25.96 -16.13 2.77
N GLU A 53 26.53 -16.81 3.76
CA GLU A 53 26.51 -16.36 5.16
C GLU A 53 27.36 -15.10 5.41
N ALA A 54 28.60 -15.09 4.91
CA ALA A 54 29.48 -13.94 5.02
C ALA A 54 28.97 -12.74 4.18
N THR A 55 28.48 -13.03 2.96
CA THR A 55 27.90 -12.02 2.07
C THR A 55 26.65 -11.40 2.68
N PHE A 56 25.79 -12.22 3.28
CA PHE A 56 24.55 -11.78 3.92
C PHE A 56 24.81 -10.91 5.15
N THR A 57 25.71 -11.32 6.04
CA THR A 57 26.05 -10.54 7.24
C THR A 57 26.61 -9.16 6.87
N THR A 58 27.46 -9.12 5.84
CA THR A 58 28.00 -7.87 5.30
C THR A 58 26.90 -7.00 4.70
N ALA A 59 26.00 -7.58 3.90
CA ALA A 59 24.89 -6.85 3.31
C ALA A 59 23.92 -6.31 4.36
N LEU A 60 23.60 -7.10 5.39
CA LEU A 60 22.71 -6.69 6.48
C LEU A 60 23.32 -5.55 7.31
N SER A 61 24.64 -5.56 7.49
CA SER A 61 25.37 -4.46 8.13
C SER A 61 25.29 -3.18 7.29
N LYS A 62 25.47 -3.28 5.95
CA LYS A 62 25.26 -2.15 5.04
C LYS A 62 23.82 -1.61 5.08
N THR A 63 22.82 -2.50 5.14
CA THR A 63 21.42 -2.10 5.32
C THR A 63 21.22 -1.33 6.62
N LEU A 64 21.83 -1.78 7.72
CA LEU A 64 21.73 -1.12 9.02
C LEU A 64 22.37 0.26 9.01
N ASP A 65 23.59 0.37 8.49
CA ASP A 65 24.34 1.62 8.43
C ASP A 65 23.58 2.66 7.57
N TYR A 66 23.11 2.24 6.40
CA TYR A 66 22.40 3.15 5.51
C TYR A 66 20.99 3.51 6.01
N ALA A 67 20.26 2.57 6.62
CA ALA A 67 18.98 2.90 7.25
C ALA A 67 19.15 3.94 8.36
N SER A 68 20.23 3.84 9.15
CA SER A 68 20.55 4.84 10.17
C SER A 68 20.87 6.21 9.57
N GLU A 69 21.59 6.26 8.45
CA GLU A 69 21.89 7.50 7.73
C GLU A 69 20.62 8.15 7.17
N HIS A 70 19.78 7.37 6.51
CA HIS A 70 18.51 7.80 5.94
C HIS A 70 17.57 8.36 7.00
N PHE A 71 17.31 7.62 8.08
CA PHE A 71 16.45 8.08 9.16
C PHE A 71 16.96 9.37 9.81
N ALA A 72 18.28 9.54 9.94
CA ALA A 72 18.82 10.75 10.52
C ALA A 72 18.64 11.98 9.61
N LEU A 73 18.66 11.81 8.29
CA LEU A 73 18.35 12.86 7.31
C LEU A 73 16.84 13.16 7.29
N GLU A 74 16.02 12.13 7.26
CA GLU A 74 14.56 12.27 7.28
C GLU A 74 14.09 12.97 8.57
N GLU A 75 14.59 12.56 9.73
CA GLU A 75 14.23 13.19 11.01
C GLU A 75 14.66 14.67 11.08
N GLU A 76 15.77 15.05 10.43
CA GLU A 76 16.17 16.46 10.30
C GLU A 76 15.16 17.22 9.43
N LEU A 77 14.76 16.66 8.29
CA LEU A 77 13.69 17.22 7.47
C LEU A 77 12.42 17.42 8.30
N LEU A 78 11.95 16.39 9.00
CA LEU A 78 10.73 16.43 9.80
C LEU A 78 10.79 17.46 10.94
N GLU A 79 11.96 17.62 11.56
CA GLU A 79 12.20 18.65 12.56
C GLU A 79 12.15 20.05 11.94
N SER A 80 12.78 20.23 10.77
CA SER A 80 12.84 21.53 10.07
C SER A 80 11.47 22.03 9.58
N ILE A 81 10.57 21.12 9.19
CA ILE A 81 9.22 21.47 8.72
C ILE A 81 8.17 21.51 9.84
N GLY A 82 8.59 21.24 11.09
CA GLY A 82 7.71 21.26 12.27
C GLY A 82 6.70 20.11 12.31
N TYR A 83 7.07 18.92 11.84
CA TYR A 83 6.15 17.77 11.81
C TYR A 83 5.76 17.31 13.23
N THR A 84 4.48 17.47 13.56
CA THR A 84 3.96 17.28 14.93
C THR A 84 4.08 15.84 15.45
N LYS A 85 4.15 14.84 14.56
CA LYS A 85 4.28 13.42 14.92
C LYS A 85 5.73 12.91 14.91
N LEU A 86 6.74 13.79 14.82
CA LEU A 86 8.16 13.42 14.79
C LEU A 86 8.57 12.43 15.89
N GLY A 87 8.09 12.60 17.12
CA GLY A 87 8.39 11.68 18.22
C GLY A 87 7.90 10.25 17.98
N GLN A 88 6.72 10.08 17.36
CA GLN A 88 6.20 8.76 16.99
C GLN A 88 7.01 8.16 15.82
N HIS A 89 7.42 9.00 14.86
CA HIS A 89 8.26 8.60 13.72
C HIS A 89 9.62 8.08 14.19
N ARG A 90 10.32 8.85 15.03
CA ARG A 90 11.60 8.47 15.70
C ARG A 90 11.51 7.14 16.43
N LEU A 91 10.39 6.87 17.12
CA LEU A 91 10.19 5.60 17.82
C LEU A 91 10.11 4.41 16.86
N GLN A 92 9.51 4.58 15.68
CA GLN A 92 9.43 3.53 14.66
C GLN A 92 10.82 3.22 14.09
N HIS A 93 11.60 4.25 13.75
CA HIS A 93 13.00 4.11 13.32
C HIS A 93 13.86 3.40 14.37
N MET A 94 13.81 3.85 15.63
CA MET A 94 14.59 3.26 16.70
C MET A 94 14.26 1.76 16.89
N ARG A 95 12.98 1.39 16.81
CA ARG A 95 12.55 -0.03 16.90
C ARG A 95 13.08 -0.84 15.71
N PHE A 96 13.04 -0.28 14.51
CA PHE A 96 13.59 -0.94 13.31
C PHE A 96 15.09 -1.16 13.43
N LEU A 97 15.87 -0.12 13.72
CA LEU A 97 17.33 -0.21 13.89
C LEU A 97 17.71 -1.20 15.00
N THR A 98 16.99 -1.18 16.12
CA THR A 98 17.22 -2.12 17.23
C THR A 98 16.96 -3.57 16.81
N ALA A 99 15.84 -3.82 16.11
CA ALA A 99 15.51 -5.14 15.60
C ALA A 99 16.56 -5.64 14.60
N LEU A 100 16.96 -4.78 13.65
CA LEU A 100 17.96 -5.09 12.63
C LEU A 100 19.34 -5.37 13.25
N LYS A 101 19.79 -4.53 14.19
CA LYS A 101 21.05 -4.73 14.94
C LYS A 101 21.06 -6.04 15.73
N ASN A 102 19.92 -6.41 16.32
CA ASN A 102 19.79 -7.70 17.01
C ASN A 102 19.84 -8.88 16.03
N ARG A 103 19.37 -8.71 14.78
CA ARG A 103 19.48 -9.74 13.73
C ARG A 103 20.91 -9.87 13.22
N VAL A 104 21.62 -8.75 12.98
CA VAL A 104 23.05 -8.75 12.58
C VAL A 104 23.93 -9.48 13.58
N ARG A 105 23.63 -9.37 14.88
CA ARG A 105 24.42 -10.00 15.96
C ARG A 105 24.14 -11.48 16.20
N LYS A 106 23.04 -12.02 15.64
CA LYS A 106 22.66 -13.42 15.86
C LYS A 106 23.15 -14.26 14.71
N ASN A 107 23.87 -15.34 15.02
CA ASN A 107 24.10 -16.40 14.05
C ASN A 107 22.76 -17.06 13.74
N PHE A 108 22.54 -17.40 12.47
CA PHE A 108 21.35 -18.12 12.06
C PHE A 108 21.49 -19.58 12.45
N GLU A 109 20.82 -19.99 13.52
CA GLU A 109 20.73 -21.40 13.91
C GLU A 109 19.73 -22.13 12.99
N GLY A 110 20.11 -23.29 12.44
CA GLY A 110 19.22 -24.12 11.61
C GLY A 110 19.29 -23.84 10.09
N ASN A 111 18.13 -23.77 9.43
CA ASN A 111 18.06 -23.51 7.99
C ASN A 111 18.31 -22.03 7.69
N PHE A 112 19.59 -21.68 7.49
CA PHE A 112 20.08 -20.34 7.15
C PHE A 112 19.27 -19.70 6.01
N GLU A 113 19.07 -20.41 4.91
CA GLU A 113 18.40 -19.89 3.71
C GLU A 113 16.96 -19.47 4.01
N HIS A 114 16.20 -20.33 4.70
CA HIS A 114 14.83 -20.00 5.09
C HIS A 114 14.77 -18.78 6.01
N ALA A 115 15.64 -18.72 7.02
CA ALA A 115 15.65 -17.63 7.99
C ALA A 115 16.07 -16.29 7.35
N VAL A 116 16.98 -16.33 6.39
CA VAL A 116 17.40 -15.18 5.61
C VAL A 116 16.30 -14.69 4.67
N MET A 117 15.63 -15.59 3.95
CA MET A 117 14.51 -15.24 3.08
C MET A 117 13.35 -14.63 3.88
N GLU A 118 13.06 -15.17 5.07
CA GLU A 118 12.06 -14.61 5.97
C GLU A 118 12.47 -13.20 6.45
N LEU A 119 13.73 -13.00 6.82
CA LEU A 119 14.24 -11.69 7.21
C LEU A 119 14.13 -10.68 6.07
N LEU A 120 14.54 -11.05 4.85
CA LEU A 120 14.39 -10.20 3.66
C LEU A 120 12.94 -9.81 3.39
N LYS A 121 12.03 -10.78 3.46
CA LYS A 121 10.59 -10.53 3.34
C LYS A 121 10.12 -9.52 4.38
N ASN A 122 10.56 -9.66 5.62
CA ASN A 122 10.22 -8.75 6.71
C ASN A 122 10.81 -7.34 6.52
N LEU A 123 12.05 -7.22 6.02
CA LEU A 123 12.68 -5.93 5.74
C LEU A 123 11.96 -5.18 4.63
N LYS A 124 11.68 -5.84 3.49
CA LYS A 124 10.91 -5.25 2.39
C LYS A 124 9.54 -4.81 2.83
N LYS A 125 8.83 -5.70 3.54
CA LYS A 125 7.50 -5.41 4.08
C LYS A 125 7.50 -4.23 5.04
N TRP A 126 8.51 -4.11 5.89
CA TRP A 126 8.63 -2.96 6.78
C TRP A 126 8.90 -1.69 5.98
N LEU A 127 9.88 -1.70 5.08
CA LEU A 127 10.27 -0.54 4.28
C LEU A 127 9.10 -0.01 3.45
N PHE A 128 8.44 -0.87 2.68
CA PHE A 128 7.35 -0.42 1.81
C PHE A 128 6.17 0.10 2.62
N ARG A 129 5.84 -0.56 3.73
CA ARG A 129 4.79 -0.08 4.63
C ARG A 129 5.14 1.27 5.25
N HIS A 130 6.40 1.46 5.63
CA HIS A 130 6.86 2.69 6.25
C HIS A 130 6.75 3.85 5.26
N ILE A 131 7.31 3.70 4.06
CA ILE A 131 7.23 4.68 2.97
C ILE A 131 5.77 5.02 2.64
N LEU A 132 4.95 4.01 2.41
CA LEU A 132 3.58 4.21 1.93
C LEU A 132 2.64 4.73 3.02
N SER A 133 2.96 4.54 4.30
CA SER A 133 2.06 4.89 5.41
C SER A 133 2.58 5.98 6.30
N GLU A 134 3.81 5.89 6.79
CA GLU A 134 4.35 6.82 7.77
C GLU A 134 5.01 8.00 7.05
N ASP A 135 5.80 7.74 6.02
CA ASP A 135 6.54 8.80 5.34
C ASP A 135 5.62 9.64 4.45
N ARG A 136 4.62 8.98 3.84
CA ARG A 136 3.55 9.66 3.09
C ARG A 136 2.78 10.70 3.91
N GLN A 137 2.70 10.56 5.24
CA GLN A 137 1.90 11.46 6.10
C GLN A 137 2.45 12.88 6.19
N TYR A 138 3.74 13.09 5.92
CA TYR A 138 4.34 14.43 6.00
C TYR A 138 4.47 15.12 4.65
N VAL A 139 4.12 14.46 3.53
CA VAL A 139 4.29 15.00 2.17
C VAL A 139 3.55 16.33 1.99
N ASP A 140 2.28 16.42 2.39
CA ASP A 140 1.49 17.65 2.26
C ASP A 140 2.08 18.81 3.08
N LEU A 141 2.68 18.51 4.25
CA LEU A 141 3.36 19.51 5.08
C LEU A 141 4.71 19.92 4.46
N ALA A 142 5.44 18.95 3.92
CA ALA A 142 6.72 19.17 3.26
C ALA A 142 6.58 20.04 2.00
N ASP A 143 5.53 19.84 1.21
CA ASP A 143 5.22 20.63 0.01
C ASP A 143 5.07 22.13 0.33
N VAL A 144 4.53 22.46 1.50
CA VAL A 144 4.33 23.85 1.94
C VAL A 144 5.54 24.43 2.67
N ASN A 145 6.24 23.62 3.48
CA ASN A 145 7.22 24.11 4.45
C ASN A 145 8.69 23.85 4.08
N ILE A 146 8.99 23.09 3.02
CA ILE A 146 10.37 22.94 2.57
C ILE A 146 10.84 24.27 1.97
N THR A 147 11.77 24.93 2.65
CA THR A 147 12.45 26.13 2.15
C THR A 147 13.67 25.75 1.32
N GLN A 148 14.19 26.70 0.52
CA GLN A 148 15.46 26.51 -0.20
C GLN A 148 16.63 26.17 0.74
N GLU A 149 16.64 26.71 1.96
CA GLU A 149 17.67 26.43 2.96
C GLU A 149 17.60 24.97 3.42
N VAL A 150 16.39 24.48 3.72
CA VAL A 150 16.14 23.07 4.07
C VAL A 150 16.57 22.16 2.91
N SER A 151 16.11 22.42 1.68
CA SER A 151 16.51 21.63 0.51
C SER A 151 18.03 21.60 0.32
N SER A 152 18.70 22.73 0.52
CA SER A 152 20.16 22.83 0.39
C SER A 152 20.88 22.01 1.46
N SER A 153 20.40 22.04 2.72
CA SER A 153 20.94 21.23 3.82
C SER A 153 20.82 19.74 3.51
N LEU A 154 19.63 19.28 3.10
CA LEU A 154 19.37 17.88 2.77
C LEU A 154 20.25 17.42 1.61
N ASN A 155 20.38 18.25 0.57
CA ASN A 155 21.23 17.93 -0.58
C ASN A 155 22.72 17.84 -0.19
N GLN A 156 23.20 18.76 0.66
CA GLN A 156 24.56 18.72 1.17
C GLN A 156 24.81 17.45 2.00
N ARG A 157 23.84 17.08 2.84
CA ARG A 157 23.93 15.86 3.67
C ARG A 157 23.95 14.60 2.81
N LEU A 158 23.08 14.50 1.80
CA LEU A 158 23.09 13.41 0.83
C LEU A 158 24.43 13.31 0.08
N ARG A 159 25.01 14.44 -0.33
CA ARG A 159 26.33 14.48 -0.98
C ARG A 159 27.48 14.05 -0.07
N SER A 160 27.33 14.24 1.24
CA SER A 160 28.33 13.78 2.23
C SER A 160 28.29 12.28 2.48
N SER A 161 27.24 11.59 2.02
CA SER A 161 27.13 10.14 2.08
C SER A 161 28.28 9.46 1.33
N PRO A 162 28.87 8.38 1.88
CA PRO A 162 29.84 7.57 1.14
C PRO A 162 29.21 6.89 -0.10
N HIS A 163 27.88 6.84 -0.18
CA HIS A 163 27.12 6.24 -1.28
C HIS A 163 26.51 7.27 -2.25
N SER A 164 26.84 8.55 -2.10
CA SER A 164 26.21 9.65 -2.85
C SER A 164 26.22 9.44 -4.37
N ARG A 165 27.33 8.93 -4.93
CA ARG A 165 27.45 8.68 -6.36
C ARG A 165 26.53 7.55 -6.81
N GLU A 166 26.55 6.42 -6.11
CA GLU A 166 25.74 5.25 -6.44
C GLU A 166 24.25 5.50 -6.28
N ILE A 167 23.87 6.33 -5.29
CA ILE A 167 22.49 6.79 -5.09
C ILE A 167 22.00 7.58 -6.31
N GLU A 168 22.77 8.57 -6.77
CA GLU A 168 22.40 9.40 -7.93
C GLU A 168 22.36 8.58 -9.23
N GLU A 169 23.32 7.68 -9.43
CA GLU A 169 23.34 6.75 -10.57
C GLU A 169 22.09 5.85 -10.59
N LEU A 170 21.76 5.24 -9.45
CA LEU A 170 20.57 4.40 -9.33
C LEU A 170 19.29 5.21 -9.58
N TYR A 171 19.16 6.38 -8.94
CA TYR A 171 18.00 7.25 -9.10
C TYR A 171 17.79 7.62 -10.57
N ALA A 172 18.85 8.04 -11.27
CA ALA A 172 18.77 8.38 -12.68
C ALA A 172 18.36 7.18 -13.55
N SER A 173 18.93 5.99 -13.30
CA SER A 173 18.61 4.76 -14.06
C SER A 173 17.18 4.26 -13.86
N VAL A 174 16.56 4.57 -12.72
CA VAL A 174 15.19 4.16 -12.40
C VAL A 174 14.18 5.20 -12.85
N VAL A 175 14.37 6.46 -12.45
CA VAL A 175 13.38 7.53 -12.62
C VAL A 175 13.38 8.12 -14.03
N TYR A 176 14.56 8.32 -14.64
CA TYR A 176 14.67 8.93 -15.98
C TYR A 176 14.67 7.91 -17.12
N SER A 177 14.48 6.63 -16.84
CA SER A 177 14.43 5.59 -17.87
C SER A 177 13.17 5.71 -18.73
N THR A 178 13.36 5.63 -20.05
CA THR A 178 12.26 5.53 -21.03
C THR A 178 11.64 4.14 -21.08
N LYS A 179 12.33 3.10 -20.59
CA LYS A 179 11.79 1.74 -20.46
C LYS A 179 10.91 1.67 -19.22
N GLN A 180 9.61 1.48 -19.42
CA GLN A 180 8.63 1.28 -18.35
C GLN A 180 8.19 -0.19 -18.33
N THR A 181 9.00 -1.07 -17.74
CA THR A 181 8.57 -2.44 -17.45
C THR A 181 7.67 -2.42 -16.22
N VAL A 182 6.36 -2.27 -16.45
CA VAL A 182 5.35 -2.49 -15.41
C VAL A 182 4.83 -3.93 -15.58
N SER A 183 4.61 -4.63 -14.47
CA SER A 183 4.02 -5.98 -14.45
C SER A 183 2.74 -6.00 -15.29
N LYS A 184 2.52 -7.04 -16.13
CA LYS A 184 1.36 -7.11 -17.04
C LYS A 184 0.03 -6.94 -16.31
N GLU A 185 0.04 -7.38 -15.07
CA GLU A 185 -1.07 -7.33 -14.17
C GLU A 185 -1.47 -5.89 -13.78
N PHE A 186 -0.54 -4.93 -13.84
CA PHE A 186 -0.82 -3.50 -13.69
C PHE A 186 -1.65 -2.91 -14.80
N ASN A 187 -1.58 -3.47 -16.01
CA ASN A 187 -2.33 -2.96 -17.15
C ASN A 187 -3.85 -3.15 -16.97
N VAL A 188 -4.26 -4.09 -16.11
CA VAL A 188 -5.68 -4.36 -15.84
C VAL A 188 -6.30 -3.29 -14.93
N ILE A 189 -5.52 -2.76 -13.99
CA ILE A 189 -6.01 -1.80 -12.98
C ILE A 189 -5.69 -0.36 -13.40
N GLY A 190 -4.54 -0.13 -14.03
CA GLY A 190 -4.00 1.18 -14.37
C GLY A 190 -3.13 1.75 -13.24
N GLU A 191 -1.93 2.24 -13.60
CA GLU A 191 -0.92 2.78 -12.65
C GLU A 191 -1.50 3.89 -11.76
N ASP A 192 -2.19 4.86 -12.36
CA ASP A 192 -2.82 5.96 -11.63
C ASP A 192 -3.94 5.49 -10.67
N ASN A 193 -4.63 4.39 -10.98
CA ASN A 193 -5.67 3.87 -10.09
C ASN A 193 -5.04 3.24 -8.86
N LEU A 194 -4.01 2.40 -9.06
CA LEU A 194 -3.33 1.75 -7.95
C LEU A 194 -2.65 2.77 -7.04
N LYS A 195 -2.09 3.85 -7.60
CA LYS A 195 -1.56 4.97 -6.81
C LYS A 195 -2.61 5.59 -5.89
N LEU A 196 -3.81 5.86 -6.41
CA LEU A 196 -4.91 6.40 -5.61
C LEU A 196 -5.41 5.40 -4.55
N ILE A 197 -5.52 4.12 -4.89
CA ILE A 197 -5.92 3.07 -3.93
C ILE A 197 -4.88 2.95 -2.82
N SER A 198 -3.59 2.90 -3.18
CA SER A 198 -2.48 2.84 -2.24
C SER A 198 -2.53 4.04 -1.28
N ASP A 199 -2.67 5.25 -1.82
CA ASP A 199 -2.78 6.46 -1.01
C ASP A 199 -3.96 6.38 -0.02
N LEU A 200 -5.18 6.04 -0.48
CA LEU A 200 -6.34 5.87 0.40
C LEU A 200 -6.08 4.80 1.48
N TRP A 201 -5.57 3.65 1.08
CA TRP A 201 -5.32 2.50 1.95
C TRP A 201 -4.40 2.84 3.12
N TYR A 202 -3.28 3.49 2.84
CA TYR A 202 -2.26 3.77 3.85
C TYR A 202 -2.48 5.07 4.60
N ARG A 203 -2.98 6.12 3.94
CA ARG A 203 -3.29 7.41 4.57
C ARG A 203 -4.33 7.24 5.67
N TYR A 204 -5.40 6.48 5.38
CA TYR A 204 -6.48 6.23 6.33
C TYR A 204 -6.29 4.95 7.17
N LYS A 205 -5.15 4.25 7.00
CA LYS A 205 -4.79 3.02 7.75
C LYS A 205 -5.93 2.00 7.73
N LEU A 206 -6.45 1.73 6.52
CA LEU A 206 -7.68 0.96 6.26
C LEU A 206 -7.53 -0.54 6.50
N LYS A 207 -6.30 -1.04 6.59
CA LYS A 207 -6.05 -2.44 6.93
C LYS A 207 -6.70 -2.84 8.25
N THR A 208 -7.65 -3.76 8.19
CA THR A 208 -8.26 -4.41 9.35
C THR A 208 -7.35 -5.51 9.87
N GLY A 209 -6.74 -6.31 8.99
CA GLY A 209 -5.98 -7.51 9.36
C GLY A 209 -6.80 -8.80 9.25
N ILE A 210 -8.06 -8.73 8.82
CA ILE A 210 -8.85 -9.88 8.38
C ILE A 210 -8.71 -9.95 6.86
N ALA A 211 -7.96 -10.94 6.36
CA ALA A 211 -7.48 -10.94 4.98
C ALA A 211 -8.60 -10.81 3.92
N ILE A 212 -9.74 -11.47 4.12
CA ILE A 212 -10.87 -11.35 3.18
C ILE A 212 -11.50 -9.97 3.18
N VAL A 213 -11.66 -9.37 4.36
CA VAL A 213 -12.24 -8.04 4.53
C VAL A 213 -11.30 -7.03 3.88
N ASP A 214 -9.99 -7.14 4.14
CA ASP A 214 -8.97 -6.32 3.49
C ASP A 214 -9.00 -6.47 1.95
N ILE A 215 -9.22 -7.68 1.41
CA ILE A 215 -9.35 -7.92 -0.03
C ILE A 215 -10.60 -7.23 -0.59
N GLN A 216 -11.76 -7.34 0.08
CA GLN A 216 -13.00 -6.69 -0.34
C GLN A 216 -12.90 -5.17 -0.26
N HIS A 217 -12.28 -4.62 0.80
CA HIS A 217 -12.01 -3.19 0.93
C HIS A 217 -11.15 -2.66 -0.20
N LEU A 218 -10.07 -3.36 -0.58
CA LEU A 218 -9.23 -2.94 -1.71
C LEU A 218 -10.00 -2.94 -3.04
N TRP A 219 -10.91 -3.89 -3.25
CA TRP A 219 -11.75 -3.89 -4.43
C TRP A 219 -12.80 -2.76 -4.41
N LEU A 220 -13.39 -2.48 -3.25
CA LEU A 220 -14.27 -1.32 -3.07
C LEU A 220 -13.56 0.00 -3.41
N LEU A 221 -12.31 0.17 -2.95
CA LEU A 221 -11.51 1.35 -3.29
C LEU A 221 -11.24 1.43 -4.81
N GLN A 222 -10.97 0.30 -5.47
CA GLN A 222 -10.83 0.26 -6.92
C GLN A 222 -12.11 0.68 -7.64
N LEU A 223 -13.28 0.20 -7.21
CA LEU A 223 -14.56 0.59 -7.79
C LEU A 223 -14.83 2.09 -7.57
N LEU A 224 -14.58 2.61 -6.36
CA LEU A 224 -14.72 4.04 -6.07
C LEU A 224 -13.80 4.90 -6.93
N VAL A 225 -12.53 4.53 -7.07
CA VAL A 225 -11.56 5.25 -7.91
C VAL A 225 -11.95 5.21 -9.38
N LYS A 226 -12.39 4.05 -9.89
CA LYS A 226 -12.89 3.89 -11.26
C LYS A 226 -14.11 4.81 -11.50
N THR A 227 -15.08 4.79 -10.60
CA THR A 227 -16.30 5.60 -10.68
C THR A 227 -15.99 7.10 -10.62
N ASP A 228 -15.14 7.55 -9.70
CA ASP A 228 -14.70 8.95 -9.60
C ASP A 228 -13.96 9.43 -10.86
N LYS A 229 -13.14 8.57 -11.48
CA LYS A 229 -12.47 8.90 -12.74
C LYS A 229 -13.43 9.05 -13.91
N LEU A 230 -14.38 8.13 -14.07
CA LEU A 230 -15.39 8.22 -15.11
C LEU A 230 -16.22 9.50 -14.96
N TYR A 231 -16.59 9.83 -13.72
CA TYR A 231 -17.26 11.08 -13.39
C TYR A 231 -16.43 12.32 -13.79
N LYS A 232 -15.16 12.38 -13.38
CA LYS A 232 -14.26 13.50 -13.74
C LYS A 232 -14.00 13.61 -15.23
N GLN A 233 -13.94 12.50 -15.96
CA GLN A 233 -13.80 12.51 -17.42
C GLN A 233 -15.06 13.09 -18.08
N LYS A 234 -16.25 12.70 -17.61
CA LYS A 234 -17.52 13.25 -18.09
C LYS A 234 -17.61 14.76 -17.85
N LEU A 235 -17.24 15.23 -16.66
CA LEU A 235 -17.14 16.67 -16.36
C LEU A 235 -16.20 17.42 -17.33
N LYS A 236 -15.07 16.82 -17.70
CA LYS A 236 -14.09 17.45 -18.62
C LYS A 236 -14.55 17.42 -20.09
N GLN A 237 -15.36 16.44 -20.47
CA GLN A 237 -15.82 16.25 -21.86
C GLN A 237 -17.02 17.13 -22.22
N GLU A 238 -17.73 17.71 -21.25
CA GLU A 238 -18.94 18.49 -21.53
C GLU A 238 -18.92 19.91 -20.96
N ILE A 239 -18.80 20.85 -21.89
CA ILE A 239 -19.71 21.99 -21.96
C ILE A 239 -20.99 21.45 -22.65
N GLY A 240 -22.03 21.06 -21.89
CA GLY A 240 -23.41 20.97 -22.42
C GLY A 240 -24.10 19.61 -22.57
N GLY A 241 -23.68 18.52 -21.92
CA GLY A 241 -24.53 17.33 -21.79
C GLY A 241 -25.12 17.22 -20.39
N GLU A 242 -26.44 17.15 -20.31
CA GLU A 242 -27.19 17.08 -19.04
C GLU A 242 -27.34 15.65 -18.52
N TYR A 243 -26.98 14.63 -19.32
CA TYR A 243 -27.29 13.22 -19.04
C TYR A 243 -26.05 12.35 -18.82
N LEU A 244 -26.26 11.32 -18.02
CA LEU A 244 -25.23 10.36 -17.63
C LEU A 244 -24.88 9.38 -18.74
N SER A 245 -23.58 9.10 -18.89
CA SER A 245 -23.17 7.98 -19.74
C SER A 245 -23.62 6.65 -19.12
N LEU A 246 -24.03 5.71 -19.96
CA LEU A 246 -24.39 4.35 -19.53
C LEU A 246 -23.24 3.69 -18.74
N GLU A 247 -21.99 3.98 -19.12
CA GLU A 247 -20.80 3.51 -18.42
C GLU A 247 -20.72 4.00 -16.97
N LEU A 248 -21.00 5.29 -16.72
CA LEU A 248 -20.97 5.84 -15.37
C LEU A 248 -22.13 5.30 -14.51
N LYS A 249 -23.33 5.16 -15.07
CA LYS A 249 -24.47 4.51 -14.38
C LYS A 249 -24.11 3.08 -13.97
N ASN A 250 -23.54 2.31 -14.88
CA ASN A 250 -23.13 0.93 -14.61
C ASN A 250 -22.03 0.86 -13.53
N ALA A 251 -21.06 1.78 -13.55
CA ALA A 251 -19.99 1.82 -12.55
C ALA A 251 -20.53 2.15 -11.14
N ILE A 252 -21.49 3.06 -11.02
CA ILE A 252 -22.17 3.38 -9.76
C ILE A 252 -22.95 2.17 -9.25
N GLN A 253 -23.73 1.53 -10.12
CA GLN A 253 -24.50 0.33 -9.78
C GLN A 253 -23.59 -0.81 -9.32
N GLU A 254 -22.51 -1.08 -10.06
CA GLU A 254 -21.47 -2.07 -9.71
C GLU A 254 -20.87 -1.77 -8.33
N THR A 255 -20.58 -0.50 -8.02
CA THR A 255 -20.07 -0.07 -6.71
C THR A 255 -21.06 -0.37 -5.59
N ILE A 256 -22.34 -0.03 -5.78
CA ILE A 256 -23.40 -0.22 -4.77
C ILE A 256 -23.69 -1.70 -4.52
N GLU A 257 -23.75 -2.51 -5.57
CA GLU A 257 -23.93 -3.95 -5.45
C GLU A 257 -22.80 -4.59 -4.66
N TYR A 258 -21.54 -4.18 -4.94
CA TYR A 258 -20.40 -4.71 -4.24
C TYR A 258 -20.32 -4.26 -2.78
N ILE A 259 -20.76 -3.05 -2.44
CA ILE A 259 -20.92 -2.59 -1.04
C ILE A 259 -21.86 -3.53 -0.28
N ARG A 260 -23.00 -3.89 -0.88
CA ARG A 260 -23.98 -4.81 -0.26
C ARG A 260 -23.42 -6.21 -0.06
N GLU A 261 -22.67 -6.73 -1.04
CA GLU A 261 -21.99 -8.02 -0.92
C GLU A 261 -20.95 -8.02 0.21
N HIS A 262 -20.17 -6.94 0.30
CA HIS A 262 -19.19 -6.75 1.36
C HIS A 262 -19.86 -6.74 2.75
N PHE A 263 -20.91 -5.94 2.95
CA PHE A 263 -21.67 -5.94 4.20
C PHE A 263 -22.21 -7.32 4.56
N SER A 264 -22.79 -8.04 3.59
CA SER A 264 -23.26 -9.40 3.82
C SER A 264 -22.13 -10.34 4.27
N THR A 265 -20.91 -10.15 3.77
CA THR A 265 -19.75 -10.95 4.15
C THR A 265 -19.34 -10.67 5.60
N GLU A 266 -19.25 -9.39 5.97
CA GLU A 266 -18.92 -8.99 7.35
C GLU A 266 -19.98 -9.44 8.34
N GLU A 267 -21.26 -9.27 8.00
CA GLU A 267 -22.39 -9.70 8.83
C GLU A 267 -22.42 -11.20 9.03
N ALA A 268 -22.11 -12.00 7.99
CA ALA A 268 -21.97 -13.44 8.13
C ALA A 268 -20.84 -13.82 9.11
N ILE A 269 -19.70 -13.13 9.05
CA ILE A 269 -18.59 -13.31 9.99
C ILE A 269 -19.02 -12.90 11.40
N MET A 270 -19.60 -11.70 11.57
CA MET A 270 -20.07 -11.18 12.85
C MET A 270 -21.05 -12.15 13.52
N HIS A 271 -22.03 -12.63 12.75
CA HIS A 271 -23.05 -13.56 13.21
C HIS A 271 -22.44 -14.91 13.64
N ASN A 272 -21.65 -15.54 12.78
CA ASN A 272 -21.07 -16.87 13.04
C ASN A 272 -20.15 -16.85 14.27
N PHE A 273 -19.43 -15.76 14.47
CA PHE A 273 -18.48 -15.62 15.57
C PHE A 273 -19.03 -14.87 16.79
N ARG A 274 -20.32 -14.50 16.78
CA ARG A 274 -21.05 -13.82 17.87
C ARG A 274 -20.39 -12.51 18.29
N TYR A 275 -20.12 -11.64 17.32
CA TYR A 275 -19.57 -10.31 17.57
C TYR A 275 -20.53 -9.48 18.43
N ILE A 276 -20.06 -8.97 19.56
CA ILE A 276 -20.90 -8.25 20.54
C ILE A 276 -21.51 -6.98 19.92
N GLY A 277 -20.80 -6.34 18.98
CA GLY A 277 -21.23 -5.13 18.29
C GLY A 277 -22.11 -5.35 17.06
N GLU A 278 -22.49 -6.60 16.73
CA GLU A 278 -23.18 -6.98 15.48
C GLU A 278 -24.38 -6.09 15.18
N ARG A 279 -25.31 -5.91 16.13
CA ARG A 279 -26.52 -5.08 15.93
C ARG A 279 -26.21 -3.62 15.62
N GLY A 280 -25.22 -3.06 16.29
CA GLY A 280 -24.83 -1.67 16.07
C GLY A 280 -24.21 -1.47 14.69
N HIS A 281 -23.38 -2.42 14.29
CA HIS A 281 -22.71 -2.43 12.99
C HIS A 281 -23.71 -2.65 11.84
N GLN A 282 -24.60 -3.64 11.95
CA GLN A 282 -25.70 -3.87 10.98
C GLN A 282 -26.57 -2.63 10.81
N LYS A 283 -26.90 -1.93 11.89
CA LYS A 283 -27.68 -0.69 11.80
C LYS A 283 -26.96 0.41 11.00
N GLN A 284 -25.62 0.48 11.05
CA GLN A 284 -24.87 1.41 10.22
C GLN A 284 -24.97 1.02 8.73
N HIS A 285 -24.86 -0.26 8.40
CA HIS A 285 -25.06 -0.78 7.04
C HIS A 285 -26.48 -0.53 6.51
N GLU A 286 -27.49 -0.77 7.34
CA GLU A 286 -28.90 -0.51 7.00
C GLU A 286 -29.13 0.97 6.70
N ASN A 287 -28.67 1.87 7.58
CA ASN A 287 -28.80 3.31 7.39
C ASN A 287 -28.08 3.79 6.13
N PHE A 288 -26.90 3.23 5.83
CA PHE A 288 -26.15 3.60 4.63
C PHE A 288 -26.84 3.10 3.35
N ASN A 289 -27.41 1.89 3.35
CA ASN A 289 -28.21 1.41 2.24
C ASN A 289 -29.46 2.27 2.00
N ILE A 290 -30.11 2.76 3.07
CA ILE A 290 -31.22 3.70 2.96
C ILE A 290 -30.77 5.02 2.32
N LEU A 291 -29.63 5.57 2.76
CA LEU A 291 -29.05 6.78 2.18
C LEU A 291 -28.76 6.60 0.69
N ILE A 292 -28.11 5.49 0.31
CA ILE A 292 -27.81 5.16 -1.08
C ILE A 292 -29.09 5.12 -1.93
N ASN A 293 -30.14 4.44 -1.45
CA ASN A 293 -31.41 4.33 -2.19
C ASN A 293 -32.09 5.69 -2.34
N ASP A 294 -32.16 6.50 -1.27
CA ASP A 294 -32.75 7.84 -1.32
C ASP A 294 -31.98 8.77 -2.29
N MET A 295 -30.65 8.64 -2.36
CA MET A 295 -29.84 9.39 -3.33
C MET A 295 -30.05 8.90 -4.76
N ILE A 296 -30.19 7.58 -4.98
CA ILE A 296 -30.53 7.03 -6.30
C ILE A 296 -31.90 7.53 -6.77
N ASP A 297 -32.91 7.46 -5.90
CA ASP A 297 -34.27 7.89 -6.21
C ASP A 297 -34.31 9.40 -6.56
N ARG A 298 -33.54 10.23 -5.84
CA ARG A 298 -33.40 11.66 -6.15
C ARG A 298 -32.62 11.91 -7.45
N SER A 299 -31.72 11.01 -7.82
CA SER A 299 -30.91 11.07 -9.04
C SER A 299 -31.65 10.65 -10.31
N GLU A 300 -32.94 10.27 -10.24
CA GLU A 300 -33.79 9.95 -11.41
C GLU A 300 -33.86 11.09 -12.45
N LYS A 301 -33.45 12.31 -12.10
CA LYS A 301 -33.31 13.44 -13.03
C LYS A 301 -32.02 13.44 -13.86
N GLU A 302 -31.13 12.46 -13.68
CA GLU A 302 -29.84 12.30 -14.36
C GLU A 302 -28.86 13.47 -14.21
N GLU A 303 -29.08 14.35 -13.22
CA GLU A 303 -28.25 15.54 -12.99
C GLU A 303 -26.86 15.17 -12.45
N LEU A 304 -25.81 15.62 -13.16
CA LEU A 304 -24.41 15.36 -12.82
C LEU A 304 -24.00 15.86 -11.42
N GLU A 305 -24.64 16.92 -10.91
CA GLU A 305 -24.34 17.50 -9.60
C GLU A 305 -24.79 16.58 -8.45
N SER A 306 -26.00 16.01 -8.55
CA SER A 306 -26.52 15.06 -7.56
C SER A 306 -25.63 13.82 -7.42
N LEU A 307 -24.96 13.42 -8.50
CA LEU A 307 -24.04 12.30 -8.50
C LEU A 307 -22.65 12.62 -7.95
N ALA A 308 -22.20 13.87 -8.09
CA ALA A 308 -20.98 14.33 -7.42
C ALA A 308 -21.09 14.09 -5.92
N ILE A 309 -22.24 14.48 -5.36
CA ILE A 309 -22.58 14.33 -3.95
C ILE A 309 -22.64 12.84 -3.60
N LEU A 310 -23.32 12.01 -4.41
CA LEU A 310 -23.37 10.56 -4.18
C LEU A 310 -21.97 9.92 -4.14
N ILE A 311 -21.11 10.18 -5.12
CA ILE A 311 -19.77 9.59 -5.18
C ILE A 311 -18.92 10.03 -3.97
N GLN A 312 -19.03 11.30 -3.59
CA GLN A 312 -18.30 11.85 -2.45
C GLN A 312 -18.79 11.25 -1.12
N ASP A 313 -20.11 11.18 -0.92
CA ASP A 313 -20.72 10.59 0.29
C ASP A 313 -20.42 9.10 0.41
N LEU A 314 -20.46 8.36 -0.71
CA LEU A 314 -20.06 6.95 -0.76
C LEU A 314 -18.61 6.77 -0.30
N LYS A 315 -17.71 7.60 -0.83
CA LYS A 315 -16.28 7.55 -0.51
C LYS A 315 -16.02 7.90 0.96
N ASP A 316 -16.60 8.98 1.45
CA ASP A 316 -16.34 9.48 2.80
C ASP A 316 -16.90 8.53 3.86
N TRP A 317 -18.13 8.05 3.66
CA TRP A 317 -18.73 7.07 4.57
C TRP A 317 -17.90 5.79 4.59
N LEU A 318 -17.56 5.24 3.41
CA LEU A 318 -16.87 3.95 3.35
C LEU A 318 -15.47 4.02 3.95
N VAL A 319 -14.68 5.05 3.60
CA VAL A 319 -13.33 5.23 4.15
C VAL A 319 -13.39 5.38 5.67
N SER A 320 -14.36 6.15 6.20
CA SER A 320 -14.54 6.33 7.64
C SER A 320 -14.99 5.04 8.33
N HIS A 321 -15.95 4.32 7.76
CA HIS A 321 -16.50 3.08 8.29
C HIS A 321 -15.40 2.01 8.39
N ILE A 322 -14.63 1.81 7.31
CA ILE A 322 -13.50 0.88 7.29
C ILE A 322 -12.45 1.25 8.35
N ALA A 323 -12.07 2.54 8.40
CA ALA A 323 -11.02 3.02 9.30
C ALA A 323 -11.38 2.87 10.78
N ILE A 324 -12.68 2.97 11.12
CA ILE A 324 -13.15 3.08 12.51
C ILE A 324 -13.93 1.84 12.96
N GLU A 325 -14.95 1.44 12.21
CA GLU A 325 -15.91 0.40 12.60
C GLU A 325 -15.38 -1.00 12.25
N ASP A 326 -14.98 -1.25 11.01
CA ASP A 326 -14.50 -2.58 10.57
C ASP A 326 -13.20 -2.95 11.28
N LYS A 327 -12.38 -1.95 11.59
CA LYS A 327 -11.15 -2.13 12.38
C LYS A 327 -11.41 -2.71 13.77
N LYS A 328 -12.59 -2.51 14.36
CA LYS A 328 -12.98 -3.12 15.64
C LYS A 328 -13.12 -4.64 15.52
N LEU A 329 -13.52 -5.15 14.35
CA LEU A 329 -13.64 -6.59 14.09
C LEU A 329 -12.31 -7.30 14.30
N PHE A 330 -11.20 -6.71 13.85
CA PHE A 330 -9.87 -7.30 14.06
C PHE A 330 -9.54 -7.48 15.54
N TYR A 331 -9.80 -6.48 16.38
CA TYR A 331 -9.49 -6.60 17.82
C TYR A 331 -10.29 -7.70 18.50
N PHE A 332 -11.52 -7.95 18.04
CA PHE A 332 -12.36 -9.03 18.53
C PHE A 332 -11.93 -10.40 17.97
N PHE A 333 -11.61 -10.49 16.68
CA PHE A 333 -11.28 -11.75 16.01
C PHE A 333 -9.79 -12.13 16.01
N ARG A 334 -8.87 -11.28 16.49
CA ARG A 334 -7.41 -11.50 16.40
C ARG A 334 -6.94 -12.85 16.94
N SER A 335 -7.59 -13.38 17.97
CA SER A 335 -7.25 -14.69 18.56
C SER A 335 -7.89 -15.88 17.83
N ARG A 336 -8.82 -15.61 16.90
CA ARG A 336 -9.65 -16.57 16.16
C ARG A 336 -9.51 -16.42 14.64
N LEU A 337 -8.50 -15.69 14.16
CA LEU A 337 -8.25 -15.47 12.73
C LEU A 337 -8.16 -16.77 11.92
N PRO A 338 -7.54 -17.87 12.40
CA PRO A 338 -7.53 -19.12 11.66
C PRO A 338 -8.94 -19.65 11.38
N GLU A 339 -9.83 -19.59 12.37
CA GLU A 339 -11.22 -20.05 12.25
C GLU A 339 -12.03 -19.14 11.32
N VAL A 340 -11.85 -17.81 11.43
CA VAL A 340 -12.50 -16.84 10.53
C VAL A 340 -12.08 -17.10 9.08
N ASN A 341 -10.78 -17.31 8.85
CA ASN A 341 -10.26 -17.61 7.52
C ASN A 341 -10.82 -18.92 6.96
N GLU A 342 -10.98 -19.96 7.80
CA GLU A 342 -11.58 -21.23 7.39
C GLU A 342 -13.06 -21.07 7.04
N TYR A 343 -13.83 -20.37 7.88
CA TYR A 343 -15.24 -20.08 7.65
C TYR A 343 -15.47 -19.37 6.30
N VAL A 344 -14.69 -18.32 6.04
CA VAL A 344 -14.77 -17.55 4.80
C VAL A 344 -14.40 -18.39 3.58
N ARG A 345 -13.37 -19.25 3.68
CA ARG A 345 -13.03 -20.19 2.59
C ARG A 345 -14.20 -21.11 2.27
N ASN A 346 -14.94 -21.56 3.28
CA ASN A 346 -16.13 -22.39 3.08
C ASN A 346 -17.26 -21.60 2.42
N LEU A 347 -17.51 -20.35 2.85
CA LEU A 347 -18.48 -19.47 2.19
C LEU A 347 -18.16 -19.29 0.69
N ASN A 348 -16.88 -19.08 0.34
CA ASN A 348 -16.46 -18.95 -1.06
C ASN A 348 -16.66 -20.26 -1.84
N ARG A 349 -16.29 -21.41 -1.25
CA ARG A 349 -16.53 -22.73 -1.87
C ARG A 349 -18.00 -23.03 -2.10
N GLU A 350 -18.88 -22.54 -1.22
CA GLU A 350 -20.33 -22.67 -1.33
C GLU A 350 -20.96 -21.64 -2.28
N GLY A 351 -20.17 -20.73 -2.84
CA GLY A 351 -20.66 -19.66 -3.72
C GLY A 351 -21.45 -18.58 -3.00
N LYS A 352 -21.34 -18.48 -1.68
CA LYS A 352 -22.03 -17.47 -0.85
C LYS A 352 -21.34 -16.11 -0.83
N ILE A 353 -20.05 -16.09 -1.11
CA ILE A 353 -19.25 -14.87 -1.28
C ILE A 353 -18.39 -15.02 -2.53
N HIS A 354 -18.12 -13.92 -3.23
CA HIS A 354 -17.23 -13.93 -4.37
C HIS A 354 -15.88 -13.25 -4.04
N ILE A 355 -14.78 -13.87 -4.48
CA ILE A 355 -13.44 -13.30 -4.34
C ILE A 355 -12.82 -13.18 -5.73
N TRP A 356 -12.80 -11.96 -6.26
CA TRP A 356 -12.21 -11.62 -7.55
C TRP A 356 -10.69 -11.87 -7.54
N LYS A 357 -10.15 -12.42 -8.62
CA LYS A 357 -8.70 -12.69 -8.73
C LYS A 357 -7.91 -11.39 -8.70
N GLU A 358 -8.45 -10.37 -9.34
CA GLU A 358 -7.93 -9.01 -9.40
C GLU A 358 -7.87 -8.38 -8.00
N ALA A 359 -8.89 -8.59 -7.17
CA ALA A 359 -8.89 -8.13 -5.77
C ALA A 359 -7.79 -8.81 -4.94
N VAL A 360 -7.62 -10.13 -5.08
CA VAL A 360 -6.52 -10.87 -4.43
C VAL A 360 -5.17 -10.35 -4.88
N MET A 361 -5.05 -9.99 -6.16
CA MET A 361 -3.82 -9.47 -6.72
C MET A 361 -3.47 -8.09 -6.16
N ILE A 362 -4.45 -7.17 -6.03
CA ILE A 362 -4.25 -5.89 -5.35
C ILE A 362 -3.78 -6.11 -3.92
N TYR A 363 -4.40 -7.05 -3.19
CA TYR A 363 -4.00 -7.38 -1.83
C TYR A 363 -2.57 -7.95 -1.75
N LYS A 364 -2.19 -8.83 -2.66
CA LYS A 364 -0.82 -9.38 -2.71
C LYS A 364 0.22 -8.31 -2.98
N LEU A 365 -0.09 -7.38 -3.87
CA LEU A 365 0.74 -6.21 -4.13
C LEU A 365 0.78 -5.32 -2.89
N LEU A 366 -0.33 -4.70 -2.53
CA LEU A 366 -0.36 -3.61 -1.56
C LEU A 366 -0.27 -4.07 -0.10
N VAL A 367 -0.48 -5.34 0.23
CA VAL A 367 -0.53 -5.78 1.64
C VAL A 367 0.49 -6.85 1.97
N GLU A 368 0.69 -7.81 1.06
CA GLU A 368 1.67 -8.87 1.25
C GLU A 368 3.03 -8.54 0.65
N TYR A 369 3.09 -7.54 -0.26
CA TYR A 369 4.26 -7.17 -1.04
C TYR A 369 4.90 -8.38 -1.73
N GLU A 370 4.07 -9.30 -2.22
CA GLU A 370 4.54 -10.42 -3.03
C GLU A 370 4.84 -9.92 -4.44
N ASP A 371 6.07 -10.20 -4.90
CA ASP A 371 6.45 -10.00 -6.30
C ASP A 371 5.68 -11.00 -7.17
N ILE A 372 4.58 -10.52 -7.76
CA ILE A 372 3.72 -11.32 -8.65
C ILE A 372 4.34 -11.57 -10.02
N THR A 373 5.45 -10.90 -10.36
CA THR A 373 6.17 -11.10 -11.64
C THR A 373 6.95 -12.40 -11.68
N LYS A 374 7.25 -12.98 -10.51
CA LYS A 374 7.74 -14.34 -10.41
C LYS A 374 6.58 -15.29 -10.71
N GLU A 375 6.42 -15.68 -11.98
CA GLU A 375 5.68 -16.90 -12.31
C GLU A 375 6.19 -17.99 -11.38
N LYS A 376 5.33 -18.48 -10.48
CA LYS A 376 5.65 -19.69 -9.72
C LYS A 376 5.76 -20.79 -10.77
N THR A 377 6.99 -21.12 -11.16
CA THR A 377 7.31 -22.41 -11.76
C THR A 377 6.87 -23.43 -10.71
N ARG A 378 5.65 -23.96 -10.90
CA ARG A 378 5.19 -25.14 -10.19
C ARG A 378 6.18 -26.25 -10.56
N VAL A 379 7.01 -26.64 -9.60
CA VAL A 379 7.69 -27.93 -9.62
C VAL A 379 6.69 -28.99 -9.18
#